data_AF-A0A7X9G8L4-F1
#
_entry.id   AF-A0A7X9G8L4-F1
#
_cell.length_a   1.000
_cell.length_b   1.000
_cell.length_c   1.000
_cell.angle_alpha   90.00
_cell.angle_beta   90.00
_cell.angle_gamma   90.00
#
_symmetry.space_group_name_H-M   'P 1'
#
loop_
_entity.id
_entity.type
_entity.pdbx_description
1 polymer ?
#
loop_
_entity_poly.entity_id
_entity_poly.type
_entity_poly.pdbx_seq_one_letter_code
_entity_poly.pdbx_strand_id
1 'polypeptide(L)' 'MTEKENIEALADIFETDASSLTKETILKDIGWDSMTMLSVMALSKAHGKNLNGDQVRALVTVGDLLAYL' A
#
# COMPACT_ATOMS: atom_id res chain seq x y z
N MET A 1 6.00 11.15 -6.34
CA MET A 1 6.81 10.42 -5.35
C MET A 1 7.59 9.34 -6.08
N THR A 2 8.76 9.00 -5.56
CA THR A 2 9.62 7.90 -6.02
C THR A 2 9.19 6.59 -5.36
N GLU A 3 9.63 5.44 -5.89
CA GLU A 3 9.32 4.12 -5.30
C GLU A 3 9.74 4.05 -3.82
N LYS A 4 10.85 4.69 -3.47
CA LYS A 4 11.35 4.76 -2.08
C LYS A 4 10.38 5.51 -1.16
N GLU A 5 9.92 6.68 -1.57
CA GLU A 5 8.96 7.48 -0.78
C GLU A 5 7.62 6.74 -0.59
N ASN A 6 7.19 5.94 -1.58
CA ASN A 6 6.00 5.11 -1.46
C ASN A 6 6.19 4.00 -0.44
N ILE A 7 7.34 3.33 -0.45
CA ILE A 7 7.65 2.27 0.53
C ILE A 7 7.70 2.85 1.95
N GLU A 8 8.30 4.04 2.14
CA GLU A 8 8.31 4.73 3.44
C GLU A 8 6.88 5.06 3.90
N ALA A 9 6.04 5.63 3.02
CA ALA A 9 4.65 5.92 3.36
C ALA A 9 3.82 4.67 3.67
N LEU A 10 4.05 3.56 2.95
CA LEU A 10 3.42 2.28 3.26
C LEU A 10 3.92 1.71 4.58
N ALA A 11 5.21 1.83 4.89
CA ALA A 11 5.79 1.40 6.15
C ALA A 11 5.14 2.11 7.34
N ASP A 12 4.90 3.43 7.21
CA ASP A 12 4.16 4.21 8.21
C ASP A 12 2.71 3.73 8.37
N ILE A 13 2.01 3.41 7.25
CA ILE A 13 0.63 2.90 7.28
C ILE A 13 0.54 1.54 7.97
N PHE A 14 1.52 0.67 7.71
CA PHE A 14 1.58 -0.69 8.26
C PHE A 14 2.31 -0.78 9.60
N GLU A 15 2.75 0.35 10.14
CA GLU A 15 3.52 0.45 11.39
C GLU A 15 4.72 -0.54 11.42
N THR A 16 5.43 -0.65 10.30
CA THR A 16 6.55 -1.59 10.10
C THR A 16 7.80 -0.87 9.56
N ASP A 17 8.93 -1.58 9.46
CA ASP A 17 10.16 -1.03 8.88
C ASP A 17 10.11 -1.06 7.34
N ALA A 18 10.45 0.05 6.68
CA ALA A 18 10.51 0.14 5.22
C ALA A 18 11.44 -0.90 4.58
N SER A 19 12.51 -1.30 5.28
CA SER A 19 13.47 -2.33 4.85
C SER A 19 12.88 -3.74 4.89
N SER A 20 11.77 -3.94 5.61
CA SER A 20 11.05 -5.22 5.70
C SER A 20 9.98 -5.39 4.62
N LEU A 21 9.60 -4.28 3.96
CA LEU A 21 8.64 -4.29 2.87
C LEU A 21 9.35 -4.60 1.54
N THR A 22 8.97 -5.71 0.93
CA THR A 22 9.42 -6.11 -0.40
C THR A 22 8.21 -6.20 -1.33
N LYS A 23 8.42 -6.18 -2.64
CA LYS A 23 7.33 -6.33 -3.62
C LYS A 23 6.57 -7.66 -3.44
N GLU A 24 7.21 -8.67 -2.86
CA GLU A 24 6.67 -10.01 -2.63
C GLU A 24 5.93 -10.13 -1.28
N THR A 25 6.03 -9.12 -0.41
CA THR A 25 5.37 -9.13 0.90
C THR A 25 3.85 -9.18 0.74
N ILE A 26 3.22 -10.18 1.38
CA ILE A 26 1.77 -10.39 1.37
C ILE A 26 1.11 -9.39 2.31
N LEU A 27 0.12 -8.63 1.82
CA LEU A 27 -0.55 -7.59 2.60
C LEU A 27 -1.24 -8.16 3.84
N LYS A 28 -1.84 -9.34 3.72
CA LYS A 28 -2.52 -10.02 4.82
C LYS A 28 -1.59 -10.33 5.99
N ASP A 29 -0.30 -10.54 5.74
CA ASP A 29 0.69 -10.88 6.77
C ASP A 29 1.16 -9.65 7.55
N ILE A 30 0.95 -8.45 6.99
CA ILE A 30 1.34 -7.15 7.58
C ILE A 30 0.13 -6.31 8.04
N GLY A 31 -1.04 -6.93 8.22
CA GLY A 31 -2.21 -6.25 8.80
C GLY A 31 -3.11 -5.53 7.79
N TRP A 32 -3.35 -6.12 6.61
CA TRP A 32 -4.27 -5.57 5.61
C TRP A 32 -5.74 -5.60 6.06
N ASP A 33 -6.16 -4.53 6.72
CA ASP A 33 -7.51 -4.34 7.24
C ASP A 33 -8.19 -3.09 6.66
N SER A 34 -9.41 -2.79 7.12
CA SER A 34 -10.18 -1.65 6.60
C SER A 34 -9.48 -0.30 6.83
N MET A 35 -8.70 -0.15 7.90
CA MET A 35 -7.99 1.09 8.19
C MET A 35 -6.81 1.27 7.24
N THR A 36 -5.97 0.24 7.06
CA THR A 36 -4.84 0.29 6.11
C THR A 36 -5.33 0.46 4.67
N MET A 37 -6.44 -0.20 4.30
CA MET A 37 -7.07 -0.05 2.98
C MET A 37 -7.49 1.40 2.71
N LEU A 38 -8.15 2.05 3.68
CA LEU A 38 -8.58 3.45 3.53
C LEU A 38 -7.38 4.41 3.40
N SER A 39 -6.34 4.19 4.20
CA SER A 39 -5.09 4.98 4.13
C SER A 39 -4.41 4.85 2.77
N VAL A 40 -4.29 3.63 2.24
CA VAL A 40 -3.75 3.40 0.89
C VAL A 40 -4.61 4.06 -0.18
N MET A 41 -5.94 3.95 -0.09
CA MET A 41 -6.83 4.60 -1.06
C MET A 41 -6.63 6.12 -1.06
N ALA A 42 -6.45 6.73 0.11
CA ALA A 42 -6.12 8.15 0.22
C ALA A 42 -4.75 8.48 -0.41
N LEU A 43 -3.75 7.65 -0.17
CA LEU A 43 -2.42 7.79 -0.76
C LEU A 43 -2.49 7.70 -2.29
N SER A 44 -3.22 6.74 -2.86
CA SER A 44 -3.38 6.60 -4.31
C SER A 44 -3.95 7.85 -4.98
N LYS A 45 -4.83 8.60 -4.30
CA LYS A 45 -5.37 9.86 -4.81
C LYS A 45 -4.31 10.95 -4.93
N ALA A 46 -3.32 10.97 -4.03
CA ALA A 46 -2.18 11.89 -4.13
C ALA A 46 -1.33 11.62 -5.38
N HIS A 47 -1.39 10.39 -5.90
CA HIS A 47 -0.75 9.96 -7.14
C HIS A 47 -1.62 10.13 -8.40
N GLY A 48 -2.81 10.72 -8.26
CA GLY A 48 -3.79 10.84 -9.35
C GLY A 48 -4.38 9.50 -9.79
N LYS A 49 -4.16 8.43 -9.01
CA LYS A 49 -4.81 7.14 -9.17
C LYS A 49 -6.08 7.13 -8.32
N ASN A 50 -7.05 6.31 -8.71
CA ASN A 50 -8.30 6.18 -7.97
C ASN A 50 -8.53 4.71 -7.65
N LEU A 51 -7.81 4.22 -6.64
CA LEU A 51 -8.01 2.86 -6.14
C LEU A 51 -9.38 2.80 -5.47
N ASN A 52 -10.32 2.08 -6.09
CA ASN A 52 -11.68 1.94 -5.57
C ASN A 52 -11.81 0.74 -4.60
N GLY A 53 -12.97 0.63 -3.96
CA GLY A 53 -13.24 -0.40 -2.94
C GLY A 53 -13.14 -1.84 -3.44
N ASP A 54 -13.37 -2.10 -4.72
CA ASP A 54 -13.26 -3.44 -5.30
C ASP A 54 -11.81 -3.74 -5.67
N GLN A 55 -11.10 -2.75 -6.21
CA GLN A 55 -9.67 -2.86 -6.55
C GLN A 55 -8.80 -3.05 -5.31
N VAL A 56 -9.03 -2.27 -4.24
CA VAL A 56 -8.24 -2.37 -3.00
C VAL A 56 -8.38 -3.75 -2.34
N ARG A 57 -9.56 -4.38 -2.46
CA ARG A 57 -9.80 -5.73 -1.94
C ARG A 57 -9.17 -6.84 -2.79
N ALA A 58 -8.86 -6.56 -4.05
CA ALA A 58 -8.22 -7.49 -4.96
C ALA A 58 -6.68 -7.49 -4.84
N LEU A 59 -6.09 -6.54 -4.10
CA LEU A 59 -4.64 -6.46 -3.89
C LEU A 59 -4.16 -7.56 -2.93
N VAL A 60 -3.03 -8.18 -3.28
CA VAL A 60 -2.47 -9.31 -2.51
C VAL A 60 -1.11 -8.98 -1.94
N THR A 61 -0.30 -8.20 -2.66
CA THR A 61 1.10 -7.91 -2.33
C THR A 61 1.40 -6.42 -2.29
N VAL A 62 2.52 -6.05 -1.66
CA VAL A 62 3.05 -4.67 -1.72
C VAL A 62 3.39 -4.25 -3.15
N GLY A 63 3.82 -5.19 -4.01
CA GLY A 63 4.00 -4.93 -5.43
C GLY A 63 2.72 -4.43 -6.11
N ASP A 64 1.57 -5.00 -5.75
CA ASP A 64 0.28 -4.54 -6.26
C ASP A 64 -0.02 -3.11 -5.79
N LEU A 65 0.29 -2.75 -4.53
CA LEU A 65 0.12 -1.38 -4.02
C LEU A 65 0.95 -0.37 -4.81
N LEU A 66 2.24 -0.68 -5.03
CA LEU A 66 3.16 0.20 -5.74
C LEU A 66 2.73 0.46 -7.19
N ALA A 67 1.96 -0.43 -7.81
CA ALA A 67 1.40 -0.19 -9.15
C ALA A 67 0.31 0.91 -9.17
N TYR A 68 -0.28 1.22 -8.01
CA TYR A 68 -1.30 2.26 -7.82
C TYR A 68 -0.78 3.52 -7.11
N LEU A 69 0.52 3.58 -6.82
CA LEU A 69 1.21 4.74 -6.24
C LEU A 69 2.29 5.22 -7.24
#